data_AF-A0A3S9UWY8-F1
#
_entry.id   AF-A0A3S9UWY8-F1
#
_cell.length_a   1.000
_cell.length_b   1.000
_cell.length_c   1.000
_cell.angle_alpha   90.00
_cell.angle_beta   90.00
_cell.angle_gamma   90.00
#
_symmetry.space_group_name_H-M   'P 1'
#
loop_
_entity.id
_entity.type
_entity.pdbx_description
1 polymer ?
#
loop_
_entity_poly.entity_id
_entity_poly.type
_entity_poly.pdbx_seq_one_letter_code
_entity_poly.pdbx_strand_id
1 'polypeptide(L)'
;MAFYVKYRDQETNSEKEIRYIVRSSAELEAERLREEGQWDVIVVDEMRRNVNKYEPRNIFSMILFVFGIVLIILSLVIGMIVGIMDSRLSEGLSLWNAIIYWIYGMAAGFLFIGIAEIIKWLQRIHAAIQKHEWKRD
;
A
#
# COMPACT_ATOMS: atom_id res chain seq x y z
N MET A 1 13.24 0.83 28.36
CA MET A 1 12.13 1.28 27.49
C MET A 1 12.45 2.71 27.08
N ALA A 2 12.67 2.97 25.79
CA ALA A 2 12.97 4.33 25.31
C ALA A 2 11.71 5.05 24.79
N PHE A 3 11.79 6.37 24.75
CA PHE A 3 10.77 7.29 24.25
C PHE A 3 11.38 8.15 23.14
N TYR A 4 10.56 8.56 22.20
CA TYR A 4 10.99 9.38 21.06
C TYR A 4 10.04 10.57 20.93
N VAL A 5 10.61 11.76 20.78
CA VAL A 5 9.85 12.96 20.42
C VAL A 5 10.02 13.16 18.93
N LYS A 6 8.93 13.09 18.17
CA LYS A 6 8.90 13.40 16.75
C LYS A 6 8.25 14.77 16.57
N TYR A 7 8.88 15.60 15.76
CA TYR A 7 8.35 16.91 15.39
C TYR A 7 8.78 17.27 13.97
N ARG A 8 8.06 18.21 13.37
CA ARG A 8 8.42 18.82 12.10
C ARG A 8 8.93 20.22 12.35
N ASP A 9 10.16 20.45 11.89
CA ASP A 9 10.84 21.73 12.01
C ASP A 9 10.11 22.79 11.16
N GLN A 10 9.69 23.89 11.77
CA GLN A 10 8.97 24.96 11.05
C GLN A 10 9.85 25.69 10.03
N GLU A 11 11.15 25.84 10.29
CA GLU A 11 12.04 26.61 9.41
C GLU A 11 12.50 25.80 8.21
N THR A 12 12.82 24.52 8.43
CA THR A 12 13.37 23.64 7.39
C THR A 12 12.34 22.69 6.80
N ASN A 13 11.12 22.66 7.35
CA ASN A 13 10.06 21.71 7.00
C ASN A 13 10.52 20.23 7.07
N SER A 14 11.52 19.94 7.89
CA SER A 14 12.14 18.63 8.00
C SER A 14 11.63 17.89 9.23
N GLU A 15 11.34 16.60 9.10
CA GLU A 15 11.01 15.74 10.24
C GLU A 15 12.26 15.40 11.06
N LYS A 16 12.18 15.62 12.37
CA LYS A 16 13.25 15.34 13.34
C LYS A 16 12.73 14.43 14.43
N GLU A 17 13.65 13.62 14.99
CA GLU A 17 13.35 12.68 16.05
C GLU A 17 14.45 12.69 17.11
N ILE A 18 14.07 12.83 18.38
CA ILE A 18 14.98 12.86 19.52
C ILE A 18 14.64 11.70 20.46
N ARG A 19 15.66 10.93 20.87
CA ARG A 19 15.52 9.77 21.74
C ARG A 19 15.74 10.14 23.21
N TYR A 20 14.87 9.65 24.08
CA TYR A 20 14.92 9.78 25.53
C TYR A 20 14.81 8.43 26.21
N ILE A 21 15.46 8.30 27.36
CA ILE A 21 15.39 7.08 28.20
C ILE A 21 14.21 7.17 29.18
N VAL A 22 13.81 8.38 29.55
CA VAL A 22 12.77 8.66 30.55
C VAL A 22 11.60 9.39 29.90
N ARG A 23 10.38 8.99 30.23
CA ARG A 23 9.15 9.53 29.65
C ARG A 23 8.94 11.01 29.97
N SER A 24 9.13 11.39 31.24
CA SER A 24 8.95 12.77 31.67
C SER A 24 9.86 13.74 30.92
N SER A 25 11.10 13.35 30.65
CA SER A 25 12.03 14.14 29.83
C SER A 25 11.55 14.31 28.39
N ALA A 26 10.96 13.26 27.80
CA ALA A 26 10.40 13.33 26.45
C ALA A 26 9.15 14.23 26.40
N GLU A 27 8.30 14.17 27.42
CA GLU A 27 7.09 15.01 27.52
C GLU A 27 7.46 16.48 27.72
N LEU A 28 8.45 16.77 28.58
CA LEU A 28 8.92 18.12 28.84
C LEU A 28 9.57 18.76 27.60
N GLU A 29 10.35 18.00 26.83
CA GLU A 29 10.86 18.50 25.55
C GLU A 29 9.74 18.71 24.52
N ALA A 30 8.78 17.79 24.44
CA ALA A 30 7.65 17.93 23.52
C ALA A 30 6.82 19.19 23.82
N GLU A 31 6.68 19.54 25.10
CA GLU A 31 6.02 20.77 25.53
C GLU A 31 6.82 22.00 25.12
N ARG A 32 8.14 21.99 25.34
CA ARG A 32 9.04 23.07 24.88
C ARG A 32 8.97 23.27 23.36
N LEU A 33 9.00 22.20 22.58
CA LEU A 33 8.92 22.26 21.12
C LEU A 33 7.56 22.79 20.63
N ARG A 34 6.47 22.52 21.35
CA ARG A 34 5.15 23.12 21.04
C ARG A 34 5.13 24.61 21.34
N GLU A 35 5.72 25.03 22.45
CA GLU A 35 5.87 26.45 22.78
C GLU A 35 6.75 27.19 21.77
N GLU A 36 7.79 26.53 21.24
CA GLU A 36 8.64 27.03 20.15
C GLU A 36 7.93 27.06 18.78
N GLY A 37 6.68 26.60 18.70
CA GLY A 37 5.88 26.65 17.47
C GLY A 37 6.14 25.51 16.50
N GLN A 38 6.85 24.45 16.91
CA GLN A 38 7.12 23.29 16.06
C GLN A 38 5.84 22.52 15.75
N TRP A 39 5.78 21.93 14.55
CA TRP A 39 4.57 21.27 14.06
C TRP A 39 4.57 19.77 14.40
N ASP A 40 3.38 19.20 14.51
CA ASP A 40 3.17 17.74 14.66
C ASP A 40 3.96 17.09 15.81
N VAL A 41 4.16 17.82 16.91
CA VAL A 41 4.94 17.33 18.06
C VAL A 41 4.22 16.22 18.80
N ILE A 42 4.78 15.00 18.72
CA ILE A 42 4.23 13.79 19.37
C ILE A 42 5.31 13.02 20.12
N VAL A 43 4.92 12.47 21.27
CA VAL A 43 5.74 11.51 22.04
C VAL A 43 5.31 10.09 21.64
N VAL A 44 6.28 9.27 21.24
CA VAL A 44 6.08 7.90 20.80
C VAL A 44 7.00 6.98 21.59
N ASP A 45 6.49 5.92 22.20
CA ASP A 45 7.35 4.92 22.83
C ASP A 45 8.05 4.03 21.77
N GLU A 46 9.15 3.39 22.16
CA GLU A 46 9.97 2.53 21.30
C GLU A 46 9.19 1.33 20.72
N MET A 47 8.23 0.77 21.45
CA MET A 47 7.40 -0.34 20.97
C MET A 47 6.43 0.14 19.89
N ARG A 48 5.74 1.27 20.12
CA ARG A 48 4.81 1.90 19.17
C ARG A 48 5.51 2.37 17.90
N ARG A 49 6.77 2.80 18.02
CA ARG A 49 7.64 3.14 16.87
C ARG A 49 7.93 1.92 16.00
N ASN A 50 8.25 0.78 16.60
CA ASN A 50 8.49 -0.45 15.85
C ASN A 50 7.23 -0.94 15.13
N VAL A 51 6.05 -0.87 15.76
CA VAL A 51 4.79 -1.27 15.11
C VAL A 51 4.51 -0.43 13.84
N ASN A 52 4.73 0.88 13.87
CA ASN A 52 4.51 1.74 12.70
C ASN A 52 5.58 1.60 11.60
N LYS A 53 6.77 1.07 11.92
CA LYS A 53 7.85 0.88 10.94
C LYS A 53 7.68 -0.39 10.10
N TYR A 54 6.90 -1.34 10.62
CA TYR A 54 6.57 -2.59 9.95
C TYR A 54 5.08 -2.62 9.60
N GLU A 55 4.63 -1.79 8.66
CA GLU A 55 3.56 -2.27 7.78
C GLU A 55 4.21 -3.27 6.83
N PRO A 56 4.05 -4.60 7.03
CA PRO A 56 4.59 -5.55 6.07
C PRO A 56 3.88 -5.31 4.75
N ARG A 57 4.61 -4.74 3.79
CA ARG A 57 4.13 -4.60 2.42
C ARG A 57 3.65 -5.97 1.97
N ASN A 58 2.36 -6.09 1.63
CA ASN A 58 1.76 -7.36 1.26
C ASN A 58 2.31 -7.84 -0.09
N ILE A 59 3.41 -8.59 -0.06
CA ILE A 59 4.09 -9.09 -1.27
C ILE A 59 3.13 -9.95 -2.09
N PHE A 60 2.31 -10.78 -1.44
CA PHE A 60 1.33 -11.64 -2.14
C PHE A 60 0.28 -10.83 -2.89
N SER A 61 -0.32 -9.82 -2.24
CA SER A 61 -1.26 -8.92 -2.91
C SER A 61 -0.58 -8.15 -4.06
N MET A 62 0.65 -7.70 -3.86
CA MET A 62 1.40 -7.01 -4.91
C MET A 62 1.64 -7.91 -6.13
N ILE A 63 2.04 -9.16 -5.91
CA ILE A 63 2.25 -10.13 -6.99
C ILE A 63 0.94 -10.40 -7.74
N LEU A 64 -0.17 -10.65 -7.02
CA LEU A 64 -1.48 -10.88 -7.66
C LEU A 64 -1.93 -9.68 -8.49
N PHE A 65 -1.72 -8.47 -7.98
CA PHE A 65 -2.08 -7.24 -8.67
C PHE A 65 -1.29 -7.10 -9.98
N VAL A 66 0.04 -7.27 -9.93
CA VAL A 66 0.90 -7.23 -11.12
C VAL A 66 0.53 -8.34 -12.10
N PHE A 67 0.27 -9.55 -11.60
CA PHE A 67 -0.15 -10.68 -12.44
C PHE A 67 -1.47 -10.40 -13.17
N GLY A 68 -2.44 -9.79 -12.49
CA GLY A 68 -3.70 -9.37 -13.10
C GLY A 68 -3.50 -8.34 -14.21
N ILE A 69 -2.64 -7.34 -14.02
CA ILE A 69 -2.29 -6.35 -15.07
C ILE A 69 -1.62 -7.03 -16.27
N VAL A 70 -0.66 -7.93 -16.02
CA VAL A 70 0.05 -8.65 -17.08
C VAL A 70 -0.93 -9.48 -17.91
N LEU A 71 -1.90 -10.15 -17.28
CA LEU A 71 -2.95 -10.90 -17.95
C LEU A 71 -3.80 -10.04 -18.89
N ILE A 72 -4.19 -8.84 -18.46
CA ILE A 72 -4.96 -7.90 -19.29
C ILE A 72 -4.15 -7.46 -20.51
N ILE A 73 -2.88 -7.12 -20.32
CA ILE A 73 -2.01 -6.69 -21.42
C ILE A 73 -1.81 -7.85 -22.41
N LEU A 74 -1.52 -9.06 -21.91
CA LEU A 74 -1.34 -10.24 -22.76
C LEU A 74 -2.61 -10.57 -23.54
N SER A 75 -3.79 -10.49 -22.91
CA SER A 75 -5.03 -10.78 -23.60
C SER A 75 -5.37 -9.77 -24.69
N LEU A 76 -5.03 -8.49 -24.48
CA LEU A 76 -5.16 -7.45 -25.50
C LEU A 76 -4.27 -7.77 -26.71
N VAL A 77 -3.00 -8.12 -26.47
CA VAL A 77 -2.03 -8.47 -27.52
C VAL A 77 -2.46 -9.75 -28.26
N ILE A 78 -2.86 -10.80 -27.53
CA ILE A 78 -3.31 -12.06 -28.14
C ILE A 78 -4.58 -11.83 -28.98
N GLY A 79 -5.56 -11.08 -28.45
CA GLY A 79 -6.77 -10.74 -29.20
C GLY A 79 -6.48 -9.98 -30.48
N MET A 80 -5.51 -9.05 -30.46
CA MET A 80 -5.04 -8.37 -31.66
C MET A 80 -4.41 -9.33 -32.67
N ILE A 81 -3.51 -10.22 -32.22
CA ILE A 81 -2.85 -11.20 -33.10
C ILE A 81 -3.88 -12.14 -33.73
N VAL A 82 -4.80 -12.69 -32.94
CA VAL A 82 -5.85 -13.60 -33.43
C VAL A 82 -6.78 -12.88 -34.41
N GLY A 83 -7.21 -11.67 -34.08
CA GLY A 83 -8.05 -10.86 -34.98
C GLY A 83 -7.38 -10.56 -36.32
N ILE A 84 -6.05 -10.35 -36.32
CA ILE A 84 -5.26 -10.14 -37.55
C ILE A 84 -5.07 -11.45 -38.33
N MET A 85 -4.79 -12.57 -37.65
CA MET A 85 -4.62 -13.86 -38.33
C MET A 85 -5.91 -14.30 -39.04
N ASP A 86 -7.05 -14.10 -38.40
CA ASP A 86 -8.35 -14.43 -38.95
C ASP A 86 -8.78 -13.46 -40.08
N SER A 87 -8.35 -12.20 -40.01
CA SER A 87 -8.52 -11.21 -41.10
C SER A 87 -7.78 -11.54 -42.39
N ARG A 88 -6.89 -12.54 -42.38
CA ARG A 88 -6.28 -13.02 -43.64
C ARG A 88 -7.27 -13.81 -44.49
N LEU A 89 -8.40 -14.25 -43.92
CA LEU A 89 -9.47 -14.99 -44.59
C LEU A 89 -10.69 -14.12 -44.95
N SER A 90 -10.82 -12.93 -44.36
CA SER A 90 -11.90 -11.97 -44.61
C SER A 90 -11.34 -10.55 -44.52
N GLU A 91 -11.61 -9.69 -45.51
CA GLU A 91 -11.00 -8.36 -45.64
C GLU A 91 -11.22 -7.46 -44.40
N GLY A 92 -10.31 -7.51 -43.41
CA GLY A 92 -10.27 -6.61 -42.25
C GLY A 92 -10.21 -7.31 -40.89
N LEU A 93 -9.75 -6.58 -39.86
CA LEU A 93 -9.59 -7.09 -38.49
C LEU A 93 -10.87 -7.77 -37.99
N SER A 94 -10.77 -9.06 -37.64
CA SER A 94 -11.89 -9.81 -37.04
C SER A 94 -12.10 -9.34 -35.60
N LEU A 95 -12.83 -8.23 -35.45
CA LEU A 95 -13.13 -7.60 -34.16
C LEU A 95 -13.88 -8.55 -33.22
N TRP A 96 -14.73 -9.42 -33.77
CA TRP A 96 -15.49 -10.38 -32.98
C TRP A 96 -14.56 -11.35 -32.24
N ASN A 97 -13.58 -11.90 -32.95
CA ASN A 97 -12.61 -12.81 -32.35
C ASN A 97 -11.68 -12.07 -31.38
N ALA A 98 -11.23 -10.86 -31.72
CA ALA A 98 -10.42 -10.05 -30.80
C ALA A 98 -11.15 -9.73 -29.48
N ILE A 99 -12.43 -9.33 -29.56
CA ILE A 99 -13.27 -8.98 -28.41
C ILE A 99 -13.42 -10.15 -27.43
N ILE A 100 -13.55 -11.39 -27.94
CA ILE A 100 -13.67 -12.57 -27.08
C ILE A 100 -12.44 -12.68 -26.16
N TYR A 101 -11.23 -12.61 -26.71
CA TYR A 101 -10.00 -12.66 -25.91
C TYR A 101 -9.86 -11.46 -24.97
N TRP A 102 -10.29 -10.28 -25.40
CA TRP A 102 -10.25 -9.09 -24.56
C TRP A 102 -11.18 -9.19 -23.37
N ILE A 103 -12.43 -9.65 -23.56
CA ILE A 103 -13.39 -9.82 -22.48
C ILE A 103 -12.90 -10.87 -21.49
N TYR A 104 -12.48 -12.06 -21.97
CA TYR A 104 -12.01 -13.11 -21.07
C TYR A 104 -10.76 -12.70 -20.29
N GLY A 105 -9.81 -12.04 -20.94
CA GLY A 105 -8.61 -11.60 -20.25
C GLY A 105 -8.82 -10.41 -19.31
N MET A 106 -9.72 -9.47 -19.66
CA MET A 106 -10.15 -8.42 -18.73
C MET A 106 -10.85 -9.02 -17.51
N ALA A 107 -11.78 -9.95 -17.71
CA ALA A 107 -12.48 -10.61 -16.61
C ALA A 107 -11.51 -11.36 -15.69
N ALA A 108 -10.59 -12.15 -16.25
CA ALA A 108 -9.57 -12.85 -15.48
C ALA A 108 -8.63 -11.88 -14.74
N GLY A 109 -8.14 -10.84 -15.42
CA GLY A 109 -7.25 -9.85 -14.83
C GLY A 109 -7.89 -9.07 -13.68
N PHE A 110 -9.14 -8.61 -13.85
CA PHE A 110 -9.89 -7.96 -12.78
C PHE A 110 -10.19 -8.90 -11.61
N LEU A 111 -10.39 -10.19 -11.86
CA LEU A 111 -10.55 -11.17 -10.78
C LEU A 111 -9.28 -11.25 -9.92
N PHE A 112 -8.09 -11.32 -10.53
CA PHE A 112 -6.82 -11.32 -9.77
C PHE A 112 -6.57 -10.01 -9.03
N ILE A 113 -6.88 -8.86 -9.66
CA ILE A 113 -6.78 -7.55 -9.02
C ILE A 113 -7.75 -7.44 -7.83
N GLY A 114 -8.99 -7.90 -7.99
CA GLY A 114 -10.00 -7.91 -6.92
C GLY A 114 -9.57 -8.78 -5.74
N ILE A 115 -9.06 -9.99 -6.00
CA ILE A 115 -8.51 -10.85 -4.95
C ILE A 115 -7.32 -10.16 -4.27
N ALA A 116 -6.43 -9.52 -5.03
CA ALA A 116 -5.30 -8.78 -4.46
C ALA A 116 -5.75 -7.73 -3.44
N GLU A 117 -6.81 -6.98 -3.77
CA GLU A 117 -7.38 -5.99 -2.87
C GLU A 117 -8.01 -6.62 -1.64
N ILE A 118 -8.77 -7.72 -1.78
CA ILE A 118 -9.35 -8.44 -0.65
C ILE A 118 -8.27 -8.88 0.35
N ILE A 119 -7.14 -9.40 -0.13
CA ILE A 119 -6.02 -9.80 0.74
C ILE A 119 -5.41 -8.59 1.46
N LYS A 120 -5.28 -7.43 0.79
CA LYS A 120 -4.85 -6.17 1.42
C LYS A 120 -5.80 -5.75 2.54
N TRP A 121 -7.10 -5.80 2.29
CA TRP A 121 -8.12 -5.48 3.29
C TRP A 121 -8.05 -6.43 4.49
N LEU A 122 -7.92 -7.73 4.24
CA LEU A 122 -7.82 -8.74 5.29
C LEU A 122 -6.59 -8.50 6.20
N GLN A 123 -5.44 -8.17 5.61
CA GLN A 123 -4.24 -7.84 6.40
C GLN A 123 -4.41 -6.56 7.23
N ARG A 124 -5.08 -5.54 6.69
CA ARG A 124 -5.39 -4.32 7.43
C ARG A 124 -6.30 -4.60 8.63
N ILE A 125 -7.31 -5.45 8.44
CA ILE A 125 -8.21 -5.86 9.52
C ILE A 125 -7.43 -6.64 10.59
N HIS A 126 -6.61 -7.61 10.20
CA HIS A 126 -5.80 -8.39 11.14
C HIS A 126 -4.86 -7.49 11.95
N ALA A 127 -4.18 -6.54 11.30
CA ALA A 127 -3.32 -5.57 11.96
C ALA A 127 -4.10 -4.64 12.90
N ALA A 128 -5.31 -4.22 12.53
CA ALA A 128 -6.17 -3.40 13.36
C ALA A 128 -6.65 -4.15 14.62
N ILE A 129 -6.99 -5.44 14.49
CA ILE A 129 -7.40 -6.30 15.62
C ILE A 129 -6.23 -6.48 16.60
N GLN A 130 -5.05 -6.87 16.14
CA GLN A 130 -3.87 -7.03 17.00
C GLN A 130 -3.54 -5.75 17.78
N LYS A 131 -3.65 -4.58 17.13
CA LYS A 131 -3.44 -3.28 17.77
C LYS A 131 -4.49 -2.97 18.85
N HIS A 132 -5.70 -3.49 18.72
CA HIS A 132 -6.78 -3.28 19.69
C HIS A 132 -6.66 -4.22 20.90
N GLU A 133 -6.21 -5.47 20.71
CA GLU A 133 -5.95 -6.39 21.82
C GLU A 133 -4.81 -5.88 22.72
N TRP A 134 -3.72 -5.40 22.12
CA TRP A 134 -2.59 -4.81 22.86
C TRP A 134 -2.95 -3.59 23.73
N LYS A 135 -4.05 -2.88 23.45
CA LYS A 135 -4.48 -1.73 24.24
C LYS A 135 -5.32 -2.09 25.48
N ARG A 136 -5.76 -3.34 25.61
CA ARG A 136 -6.56 -3.80 26.76
C ARG A 136 -5.72 -4.41 27.89
N ASP A 137 -4.46 -4.74 27.61
CA ASP A 137 -3.47 -5.21 28.58
C ASP A 137 -2.58 -4.05 29.06
#